data_AF-A0A0F4T3C1-F1
#
_entry.id   AF-A0A0F4T3C1-F1
#
_cell.length_a   1.000
_cell.length_b   1.000
_cell.length_c   1.000
_cell.angle_alpha   90.00
_cell.angle_beta   90.00
_cell.angle_gamma   90.00
#
_symmetry.space_group_name_H-M   'P 1'
#
loop_
_entity.id
_entity.type
_entity.pdbx_description
1 polymer ?
#
loop_
_entity_poly.entity_id
_entity_poly.type
_entity_poly.pdbx_seq_one_letter_code
_entity_poly.pdbx_strand_id
1 'polypeptide(L)'
;MGAFATVSSAEKVRIESCVKRIDEREQQTRKKAETLLGNIGQFIGMSATTEDIAKIAEPGQQLIKSAFELTAYAPPELNVISLRMAFVIHQGLVAKTTEQKIDAIQAAKSSLDGWSANYSRLLDGFEKSRMDCLTQ
;
A
#
# COMPACT_ATOMS: atom_id res chain seq x y z
N MET A 1 38.85 3.71 32.21
CA MET A 1 37.36 3.74 32.22
C MET A 1 36.73 4.23 30.90
N GLY A 2 37.47 4.56 29.84
CA GLY A 2 36.88 5.13 28.59
C GLY A 2 36.36 4.13 27.53
N ALA A 3 36.82 2.87 27.53
CA ALA A 3 36.43 1.88 26.52
C ALA A 3 35.00 1.32 26.71
N PHE A 4 34.54 1.19 27.96
CA PHE A 4 33.19 0.68 28.25
C PHE A 4 32.09 1.69 27.91
N ALA A 5 32.32 2.98 28.15
CA ALA A 5 31.37 4.03 27.83
C ALA A 5 31.20 4.23 26.30
N THR A 6 32.28 4.06 25.53
CA THR A 6 32.26 4.17 24.06
C THR A 6 31.58 2.98 23.39
N VAL A 7 31.78 1.75 23.89
CA VAL A 7 31.08 0.55 23.40
C VAL A 7 29.57 0.63 23.67
N SER A 8 29.17 1.03 24.88
CA SER A 8 27.76 1.21 25.24
C SER A 8 27.07 2.31 24.41
N SER A 9 27.80 3.37 24.06
CA SER A 9 27.28 4.43 23.18
C SER A 9 27.12 3.98 21.73
N ALA A 10 28.07 3.21 21.19
CA ALA A 10 28.03 2.73 19.81
C ALA A 10 26.89 1.73 19.58
N GLU A 11 26.65 0.85 20.56
CA GLU A 11 25.55 -0.11 20.56
C GLU A 11 24.18 0.58 20.56
N LYS A 12 24.00 1.60 21.41
CA LYS A 12 22.76 2.40 21.43
C LYS A 12 22.51 3.10 20.10
N VAL A 13 23.52 3.74 19.53
CA VAL A 13 23.39 4.43 18.22
C VAL A 13 23.03 3.43 17.11
N ARG A 14 23.57 2.21 17.15
CA ARG A 14 23.22 1.15 16.19
C ARG A 14 21.74 0.75 16.31
N ILE A 15 21.27 0.51 17.53
CA ILE A 15 19.87 0.14 17.81
C ILE A 15 18.94 1.28 17.36
N GLU A 16 19.22 2.51 17.76
CA GLU A 16 18.44 3.70 17.38
C GLU A 16 18.38 3.89 15.87
N SER A 17 19.51 3.73 15.17
CA SER A 17 19.57 3.81 13.70
C SER A 17 18.75 2.68 13.04
N CYS A 18 18.77 1.48 13.61
CA CYS A 18 17.98 0.35 13.13
C CYS A 18 16.47 0.64 13.24
N VAL A 19 16.00 1.02 14.44
CA VAL A 19 14.60 1.36 14.70
C VAL A 19 14.14 2.52 13.83
N LYS A 20 14.94 3.59 13.73
CA LYS A 20 14.61 4.75 12.90
C LYS A 20 14.33 4.38 11.44
N ARG A 21 15.14 3.50 10.84
CA ARG A 21 14.91 3.04 9.45
C ARG A 21 13.60 2.26 9.31
N ILE A 22 13.21 1.50 10.33
CA ILE A 22 11.94 0.76 10.33
C ILE A 22 10.77 1.73 10.43
N ASP A 23 10.85 2.69 11.35
CA ASP A 23 9.81 3.71 11.52
C ASP A 23 9.62 4.56 10.26
N GLU A 24 10.71 4.94 9.59
CA GLU A 24 10.67 5.66 8.31
C GLU A 24 9.97 4.83 7.22
N ARG A 25 10.26 3.52 7.14
CA ARG A 25 9.61 2.61 6.19
C ARG A 25 8.13 2.41 6.51
N GLU A 26 7.79 2.23 7.78
CA GLU A 26 6.41 2.09 8.23
C GLU A 26 5.62 3.36 7.91
N GLN A 27 6.16 4.54 8.22
CA GLN A 27 5.51 5.82 7.93
C GLN A 27 5.30 6.02 6.43
N GLN A 28 6.30 5.74 5.60
CA GLN A 28 6.16 5.84 4.14
C GLN A 28 5.10 4.87 3.61
N THR A 29 5.10 3.62 4.09
CA THR A 29 4.11 2.62 3.70
C THR A 29 2.70 3.06 4.09
N ARG A 30 2.49 3.51 5.34
CA ARG A 30 1.20 4.01 5.82
C ARG A 30 0.69 5.16 4.97
N LYS A 31 1.55 6.13 4.65
CA LYS A 31 1.20 7.28 3.80
C LYS A 31 0.75 6.84 2.40
N LYS A 32 1.46 5.87 1.80
CA LYS A 32 1.11 5.34 0.47
C LYS A 32 -0.18 4.52 0.50
N ALA A 33 -0.38 3.72 1.54
CA ALA A 33 -1.62 2.96 1.75
C ALA A 33 -2.82 3.88 1.96
N GLU A 34 -2.69 4.94 2.76
CA GLU A 34 -3.73 5.96 2.96
C GLU A 34 -4.10 6.65 1.64
N THR A 35 -3.10 7.05 0.86
CA THR A 35 -3.31 7.64 -0.48
C THR A 35 -4.07 6.68 -1.41
N LEU A 36 -3.70 5.40 -1.40
CA LEU A 36 -4.40 4.38 -2.19
C LEU A 36 -5.86 4.23 -1.73
N LEU A 37 -6.11 4.09 -0.44
CA LEU A 37 -7.46 3.95 0.12
C LEU A 37 -8.33 5.19 -0.16
N GLY A 38 -7.76 6.39 -0.08
CA GLY A 38 -8.43 7.63 -0.47
C GLY A 38 -8.85 7.62 -1.94
N ASN A 39 -7.94 7.25 -2.85
CA ASN A 39 -8.23 7.16 -4.28
C ASN A 39 -9.26 6.06 -4.61
N ILE A 40 -9.25 4.93 -3.88
CA ILE A 40 -10.29 3.91 -3.97
C ILE A 40 -11.65 4.50 -3.59
N GLY A 41 -11.74 5.20 -2.45
CA GLY A 41 -12.97 5.83 -2.00
C GLY A 41 -13.50 6.86 -2.99
N GLN A 42 -12.63 7.71 -3.54
CA GLN A 42 -12.99 8.70 -4.55
C GLN A 42 -13.46 8.04 -5.85
N PHE A 43 -12.77 7.02 -6.34
CA PHE A 43 -13.16 6.29 -7.54
C PHE A 43 -14.53 5.62 -7.36
N ILE A 44 -14.72 4.90 -6.26
CA ILE A 44 -16.00 4.24 -5.95
C ILE A 44 -17.12 5.29 -5.84
N GLY A 45 -16.91 6.37 -5.08
CA GLY A 45 -17.89 7.43 -4.92
C GLY A 45 -18.28 8.10 -6.24
N MET A 46 -17.32 8.37 -7.13
CA MET A 46 -17.61 8.92 -8.45
C MET A 46 -18.37 7.90 -9.31
N SER A 47 -17.91 6.65 -9.37
CA SER A 47 -18.55 5.58 -10.15
C SER A 47 -19.98 5.24 -9.68
N ALA A 48 -20.32 5.53 -8.42
CA ALA A 48 -21.66 5.33 -7.88
C ALA A 48 -22.64 6.46 -8.24
N THR A 49 -22.14 7.64 -8.65
CA THR A 49 -22.96 8.83 -8.91
C THR A 49 -23.08 9.17 -10.39
N THR A 50 -22.26 8.57 -11.25
CA THR A 50 -22.30 8.80 -12.68
C THR A 50 -21.80 7.59 -13.46
N GLU A 51 -22.34 7.39 -14.66
CA GLU A 51 -21.84 6.43 -15.65
C GLU A 51 -20.93 7.09 -16.70
N ASP A 52 -20.71 8.41 -16.58
CA ASP A 52 -19.86 9.17 -17.49
C ASP A 52 -18.39 8.79 -17.29
N ILE A 53 -17.86 7.99 -18.21
CA ILE A 53 -16.48 7.51 -18.18
C ILE A 53 -15.48 8.68 -18.13
N ALA A 54 -15.78 9.82 -18.76
CA ALA A 54 -14.87 10.96 -18.72
C ALA A 54 -14.65 11.49 -17.30
N LYS A 55 -15.69 11.43 -16.45
CA LYS A 55 -15.62 11.83 -15.03
C LYS A 55 -14.98 10.78 -14.13
N ILE A 56 -15.00 9.52 -14.55
CA ILE A 56 -14.45 8.38 -13.79
C ILE A 56 -12.98 8.12 -14.17
N ALA A 57 -12.57 8.50 -15.38
CA ALA A 57 -11.25 8.22 -15.92
C ALA A 57 -10.12 8.82 -15.08
N GLU A 58 -10.23 10.09 -14.68
CA GLU A 58 -9.21 10.74 -13.85
C GLU A 58 -9.09 10.07 -12.46
N PRO A 59 -10.17 9.89 -11.67
CA PRO A 59 -10.10 9.13 -10.42
C PRO A 59 -9.51 7.71 -10.60
N GLY A 60 -9.86 7.03 -11.69
CA GLY A 60 -9.33 5.69 -11.98
C GLY A 60 -7.83 5.69 -12.29
N GLN A 61 -7.33 6.69 -13.02
CA GLN A 61 -5.89 6.86 -13.25
C GLN A 61 -5.14 7.19 -11.97
N GLN A 62 -5.72 8.02 -11.09
CA GLN A 62 -5.12 8.33 -9.78
C GLN A 62 -5.04 7.09 -8.89
N LEU A 63 -6.06 6.22 -8.91
CA LEU A 63 -6.04 4.93 -8.21
C LEU A 63 -4.96 4.02 -8.76
N ILE A 64 -4.87 3.86 -10.09
CA ILE A 64 -3.81 3.05 -10.74
C ILE A 64 -2.44 3.54 -10.29
N LYS A 65 -2.21 4.86 -10.34
CA LYS A 65 -0.93 5.46 -9.92
C LYS A 65 -0.61 5.17 -8.46
N SER A 66 -1.54 5.40 -7.53
CA SER A 66 -1.29 5.15 -6.10
C SER A 66 -1.07 3.67 -5.78
N ALA A 67 -1.73 2.78 -6.52
CA ALA A 67 -1.51 1.34 -6.41
C ALA A 67 -0.08 0.96 -6.82
N PHE A 68 0.45 1.50 -7.93
CA PHE A 68 1.86 1.33 -8.31
C PHE A 68 2.82 1.94 -7.31
N GLU A 69 2.53 3.12 -6.78
CA GLU A 69 3.39 3.76 -5.78
C GLU A 69 3.53 2.93 -4.50
N LEU A 70 2.47 2.24 -4.06
CA LEU A 70 2.54 1.36 -2.90
C LEU A 70 3.50 0.18 -3.13
N THR A 71 3.64 -0.30 -4.37
CA THR A 71 4.49 -1.48 -4.66
C THR A 71 5.96 -1.29 -4.35
N ALA A 72 6.43 -0.04 -4.32
CA ALA A 72 7.83 0.28 -3.99
C ALA A 72 8.14 0.13 -2.49
N TYR A 73 7.11 0.09 -1.63
CA TYR A 73 7.25 0.14 -0.18
C TYR A 73 6.60 -1.05 0.54
N ALA A 74 5.67 -1.74 -0.13
CA ALA A 74 4.94 -2.85 0.41
C ALA A 74 5.65 -4.21 0.13
N PRO A 75 5.38 -5.24 0.96
CA PRO A 75 5.85 -6.60 0.75
C PRO A 75 5.16 -7.23 -0.48
N PRO A 76 5.73 -8.33 -1.02
CA PRO A 76 5.23 -8.96 -2.25
C PRO A 76 3.72 -9.26 -2.26
N GLU A 77 3.15 -9.70 -1.14
CA GLU A 77 1.73 -10.05 -1.03
C GLU A 77 0.83 -8.84 -1.27
N LEU A 78 1.16 -7.69 -0.66
CA LEU A 78 0.43 -6.44 -0.88
C LEU A 78 0.70 -5.85 -2.26
N ASN A 79 1.89 -6.07 -2.82
CA ASN A 79 2.21 -5.64 -4.17
C ASN A 79 1.32 -6.33 -5.20
N VAL A 80 1.16 -7.66 -5.08
CA VAL A 80 0.29 -8.43 -5.98
C VAL A 80 -1.15 -7.94 -5.91
N ILE A 81 -1.67 -7.71 -4.71
CA ILE A 81 -3.04 -7.18 -4.51
C ILE A 81 -3.17 -5.80 -5.14
N SER A 82 -2.21 -4.90 -4.91
CA SER A 82 -2.24 -3.53 -5.43
C SER A 82 -2.15 -3.50 -6.95
N LEU A 83 -1.25 -4.30 -7.54
CA LEU A 83 -1.13 -4.42 -9.00
C LEU A 83 -2.37 -5.01 -9.64
N ARG A 84 -2.97 -6.03 -9.02
CA ARG A 84 -4.23 -6.63 -9.49
C ARG A 84 -5.34 -5.58 -9.52
N MET A 85 -5.43 -4.76 -8.48
CA MET A 85 -6.39 -3.65 -8.43
C MET A 85 -6.16 -2.65 -9.55
N ALA A 86 -4.92 -2.19 -9.75
CA ALA A 86 -4.56 -1.29 -10.84
C ALA A 86 -4.97 -1.85 -12.21
N PHE A 87 -4.67 -3.13 -12.44
CA PHE A 87 -4.99 -3.81 -13.70
C PHE A 87 -6.49 -3.90 -13.95
N VAL A 88 -7.28 -4.27 -12.94
CA VAL A 88 -8.72 -4.40 -13.10
C VAL A 88 -9.39 -3.04 -13.31
N ILE A 89 -8.96 -2.00 -12.58
CA ILE A 89 -9.46 -0.64 -12.83
C ILE A 89 -9.13 -0.19 -14.25
N HIS A 90 -7.91 -0.47 -14.72
CA HIS A 90 -7.54 -0.19 -16.11
C HIS A 90 -8.46 -0.91 -17.11
N GLN A 91 -8.75 -2.20 -16.90
CA GLN A 91 -9.69 -2.96 -17.73
C GLN A 91 -11.09 -2.31 -17.75
N GLY A 92 -11.59 -1.88 -16.59
CA GLY A 92 -12.88 -1.18 -16.51
C GLY A 92 -12.91 0.14 -17.28
N LEU A 93 -11.82 0.90 -17.25
CA LEU A 93 -11.71 2.18 -17.97
C LEU A 93 -11.66 2.01 -19.49
N VAL A 94 -11.10 0.91 -19.98
CA VAL A 94 -10.99 0.63 -21.43
C VAL A 94 -12.11 -0.26 -21.96
N ALA A 95 -13.01 -0.71 -21.09
CA ALA A 95 -14.14 -1.57 -21.42
C ALA A 95 -15.11 -0.84 -22.38
N LYS A 96 -15.45 -1.52 -23.48
CA LYS A 96 -16.32 -0.97 -24.54
C LYS A 96 -17.74 -1.52 -24.47
N THR A 97 -17.92 -2.71 -23.90
CA THR A 97 -19.23 -3.38 -23.79
C THR A 97 -19.73 -3.38 -22.36
N THR A 98 -21.06 -3.46 -22.17
CA THR A 98 -21.68 -3.57 -20.84
C THR A 98 -21.15 -4.78 -20.07
N GLU A 99 -20.96 -5.90 -20.77
CA GLU A 99 -20.46 -7.14 -20.18
C GLU A 99 -19.02 -6.99 -19.66
N GLN A 100 -18.13 -6.37 -20.45
CA GLN A 100 -16.76 -6.04 -20.00
C GLN A 100 -16.74 -5.12 -18.77
N LYS A 101 -17.68 -4.18 -18.69
CA LYS A 101 -17.81 -3.29 -17.52
C LYS A 101 -18.25 -4.05 -16.27
N ILE A 102 -19.23 -4.96 -16.40
CA ILE A 102 -19.69 -5.81 -15.30
C ILE A 102 -18.55 -6.70 -14.81
N ASP A 103 -17.84 -7.36 -15.73
CA ASP A 103 -16.69 -8.21 -15.40
C ASP A 103 -15.60 -7.43 -14.66
N ALA A 104 -15.29 -6.21 -15.13
CA ALA A 104 -14.31 -5.35 -14.47
C ALA A 104 -14.74 -4.94 -13.05
N ILE A 105 -16.02 -4.62 -12.83
CA ILE A 105 -16.54 -4.29 -11.49
C ILE A 105 -16.45 -5.51 -10.57
N GLN A 106 -16.84 -6.69 -11.06
CA GLN A 106 -16.77 -7.94 -10.29
C GLN A 106 -15.32 -8.26 -9.91
N ALA A 107 -14.40 -8.14 -10.87
CA ALA A 107 -12.99 -8.34 -10.65
C ALA A 107 -12.42 -7.31 -9.65
N ALA A 108 -12.90 -6.06 -9.67
CA ALA A 108 -12.39 -5.01 -8.79
C ALA A 108 -12.73 -5.31 -7.34
N LYS A 109 -13.97 -5.75 -7.08
CA LYS A 109 -14.40 -6.21 -5.75
C LYS A 109 -13.52 -7.36 -5.25
N SER A 110 -13.31 -8.38 -6.08
CA SER A 110 -12.45 -9.53 -5.71
C SER A 110 -10.96 -9.17 -5.56
N SER A 111 -10.52 -8.07 -6.17
CA SER A 111 -9.12 -7.63 -6.09
C SER A 111 -8.76 -7.00 -4.75
N LEU A 112 -9.77 -6.59 -3.97
CA LEU A 112 -9.60 -6.05 -2.62
C LEU A 112 -9.61 -7.15 -1.54
N ASP A 113 -9.95 -8.39 -1.92
CA ASP A 113 -10.00 -9.50 -0.99
C ASP A 113 -8.63 -9.74 -0.36
N GLY A 114 -8.62 -9.80 0.97
CA GLY A 114 -7.40 -9.98 1.74
C GLY A 114 -6.50 -8.75 1.84
N TRP A 115 -6.83 -7.60 1.23
CA TRP A 115 -6.02 -6.38 1.35
C TRP A 115 -5.83 -6.00 2.82
N SER A 116 -6.92 -5.94 3.60
CA SER A 116 -6.89 -5.55 5.01
C SER A 116 -6.06 -6.51 5.87
N ALA A 117 -6.25 -7.81 5.68
CA ALA A 117 -5.50 -8.83 6.42
C ALA A 117 -4.00 -8.78 6.11
N ASN A 118 -3.62 -8.60 4.83
CA ASN A 118 -2.21 -8.48 4.45
C ASN A 118 -1.61 -7.15 4.92
N TYR A 119 -2.38 -6.07 4.94
CA TYR A 119 -1.96 -4.79 5.47
C TYR A 119 -1.73 -4.82 6.99
N SER A 120 -2.66 -5.40 7.75
CA SER A 120 -2.47 -5.64 9.18
C SER A 120 -1.21 -6.48 9.45
N ARG A 121 -1.03 -7.57 8.70
CA ARG A 121 0.17 -8.42 8.84
C ARG A 121 1.47 -7.67 8.53
N LEU A 122 1.47 -6.77 7.56
CA LEU A 122 2.62 -5.91 7.29
C LEU A 122 2.93 -5.00 8.49
N LEU A 123 1.91 -4.38 9.08
CA LEU A 123 2.08 -3.52 10.25
C LEU A 123 2.64 -4.30 11.45
N ASP A 124 2.16 -5.51 11.68
CA ASP A 124 2.71 -6.41 12.70
C ASP A 124 4.17 -6.79 12.39
N GLY A 125 4.53 -6.90 11.10
CA GLY A 125 5.89 -7.17 10.64
C GLY A 125 6.89 -6.05 10.96
N PHE A 126 6.45 -4.78 10.96
CA PHE A 126 7.30 -3.66 11.40
C PHE A 126 7.58 -3.75 12.90
N GLU A 127 6.59 -4.13 13.70
CA GLU A 127 6.78 -4.32 15.14
C GLU A 127 7.77 -5.44 15.45
N LYS A 128 7.63 -6.58 14.76
CA LYS A 128 8.60 -7.67 14.87
C LYS A 128 10.01 -7.21 14.49
N SER A 129 10.15 -6.44 13.41
CA SER A 129 11.44 -5.92 12.97
C SER A 129 12.08 -4.98 14.00
N ARG A 130 11.28 -4.18 14.72
CA ARG A 130 11.78 -3.34 15.82
C ARG A 130 12.35 -4.20 16.95
N MET A 131 11.66 -5.29 17.31
CA MET A 131 12.15 -6.23 18.32
C MET A 131 13.46 -6.90 17.90
N ASP A 132 13.61 -7.24 16.63
CA ASP A 132 14.84 -7.83 16.10
C ASP A 132 16.04 -6.85 16.24
N CYS A 133 15.84 -5.53 16.10
CA CYS A 133 16.89 -4.52 16.35
C CYS A 133 17.43 -4.53 17.79
N LEU A 134 16.61 -4.93 18.78
CA LEU A 134 16.99 -4.96 20.19
C LEU A 134 17.81 -6.20 20.57
N THR A 135 17.85 -7.19 19.68
CA THR A 135 18.52 -8.48 19.90
C THR A 135 19.81 -8.66 19.08
N GLN A 136 20.16 -7.66 18.27
CA GLN A 136 21.42 -7.56 17.51
C GLN A 136 22.49 -6.84 18.34
#